data_AF-A0A7C5NRV7-F1
#
_entry.id   AF-A0A7C5NRV7-F1
#
_cell.length_a   1.000
_cell.length_b   1.000
_cell.length_c   1.000
_cell.angle_alpha   90.00
_cell.angle_beta   90.00
_cell.angle_gamma   90.00
#
_symmetry.space_group_name_H-M   'P 1'
#
loop_
_entity.id
_entity.type
_entity.pdbx_description
1 polymer ?
#
loop_
_entity_poly.entity_id
_entity_poly.type
_entity_poly.pdbx_seq_one_letter_code
_entity_poly.pdbx_strand_id
1 'polypeptide(L)'
;MDQVFVSCCPHDCPDSCPMLVRKYENDTIRLEGNPQFSLIGGGWICKKGKRWEYRVRSPKRLTSPLMKDGSSWREISWEKAISLWALRIHDALSNEGPLSNFIYQSAGSLFYSKKLFKKVFVELGGYTEPKGSLCGSAGGAGLKRAFGFTPVYKPENLKYAKGILLWGRNVVETHPHILPILRNFKASEGVEIGALEIRRTSTTDFADKWWRIRPGSDGVLALLLCKTLLERSDGWPYWRKRAKNVESFENALARLDRQNLLARTGLDESSFESIYSWLMVHRPIAIYAGYGPQRYESGAETFHLLVALSLLLGAFDLKGSGVVFGKNEDWMFPMELIGSPAMQRRVPVGDWVLNISGYRPKIKTALFTCCNPAKQAPGIEKFKRAMAEIPFKVCLDIEMSETAQLCDLVLPAACFLEEGPDWLGSWWHGYLLRSEKALDPPGQALPETTIFTLLAQELGLNIDLEEARNKMDQLLKNSPLVKQVSKGIYALKEQDSWCENNRVEILLPDDFPMTLRDSHNFESLRFISVHSSQFINGQTFGVENPDIPEVFVSDKEAAKRSINDGDLIILSGRGITLKGICRIDKTMDSGYCIMVQGHPWVNELTEPKVSPGYGVPFHESFVDLNKL
;
A
#
# COMPACT_ATOMS: atom_id res chain seq x y z
N MET A 1 0.17 12.51 38.21
CA MET A 1 -1.15 12.15 37.63
C MET A 1 -0.94 11.71 36.19
N ASP A 2 -1.41 10.51 35.83
CA ASP A 2 -1.35 10.01 34.46
C ASP A 2 -2.05 10.96 33.48
N GLN A 3 -1.37 11.31 32.38
CA GLN A 3 -1.96 12.10 31.30
C GLN A 3 -2.44 11.16 30.19
N VAL A 4 -3.64 11.42 29.64
CA VAL A 4 -4.22 10.63 28.56
C VAL A 4 -4.48 11.50 27.34
N PHE A 5 -3.83 11.17 26.23
CA PHE A 5 -3.94 11.85 24.95
C PHE A 5 -4.67 10.98 23.93
N VAL A 6 -5.37 11.62 22.98
CA VAL A 6 -5.93 10.92 21.82
C VAL A 6 -4.91 10.95 20.69
N SER A 7 -4.75 9.81 20.01
CA SER A 7 -3.86 9.66 18.87
C SER A 7 -4.47 8.67 17.87
N CYS A 8 -3.78 8.41 16.77
CA CYS A 8 -4.14 7.37 15.81
C CYS A 8 -2.88 6.78 15.17
N CYS A 9 -2.96 5.52 14.75
CA CYS A 9 -1.82 4.82 14.15
C CYS A 9 -1.60 5.32 12.72
N PRO A 10 -0.43 5.93 12.40
CA PRO A 10 -0.17 6.53 11.08
C PRO A 10 0.34 5.52 10.05
N HIS A 11 0.40 4.23 10.39
CA HIS A 11 0.95 3.20 9.51
C HIS A 11 0.13 3.06 8.23
N ASP A 12 0.83 2.72 7.14
CA ASP A 12 0.28 2.31 5.85
C ASP A 12 -0.49 0.98 5.96
N CYS A 13 -1.68 1.04 6.55
CA CYS A 13 -2.62 -0.05 6.70
C CYS A 13 -4.07 0.47 6.66
N PRO A 14 -5.06 -0.36 6.28
CA PRO A 14 -6.46 0.06 6.19
C PRO A 14 -7.08 0.49 7.51
N ASP A 15 -6.53 0.02 8.62
CA ASP A 15 -7.19 0.11 9.92
C ASP A 15 -7.27 1.53 10.48
N SER A 16 -6.28 2.39 10.14
CA SER A 16 -6.09 3.74 10.72
C SER A 16 -6.56 3.80 12.18
N CYS A 17 -5.99 2.98 13.08
CA CYS A 17 -6.64 2.73 14.38
C CYS A 17 -6.63 3.99 15.26
N PRO A 18 -7.76 4.40 15.88
CA PRO A 18 -7.75 5.40 16.93
C PRO A 18 -7.18 4.82 18.23
N MET A 19 -6.35 5.61 18.91
CA MET A 19 -5.54 5.19 20.05
C MET A 19 -5.69 6.16 21.22
N LEU A 20 -5.47 5.64 22.43
CA LEU A 20 -5.22 6.41 23.63
C LEU A 20 -3.76 6.23 24.03
N VAL A 21 -3.10 7.34 24.32
CA VAL A 21 -1.72 7.37 24.82
C VAL A 21 -1.77 7.74 26.29
N ARG A 22 -1.49 6.78 27.17
CA ARG A 22 -1.34 7.03 28.60
C ARG A 22 0.13 7.27 28.89
N LYS A 23 0.47 8.48 29.33
CA LYS A 23 1.82 8.87 29.76
C LYS A 23 1.93 8.80 31.28
N TYR A 24 2.91 8.06 31.76
CA TYR A 24 3.26 7.89 33.17
C TYR A 24 4.36 8.88 33.58
N GLU A 25 4.57 9.06 34.89
CA GLU A 25 5.52 10.03 35.45
C GLU A 25 6.99 9.74 35.11
N ASN A 26 7.34 8.48 34.86
CA ASN A 26 8.68 8.06 34.38
C ASN A 26 8.84 8.20 32.85
N ASP A 27 8.01 9.04 32.22
CA ASP A 27 7.83 9.22 30.78
C ASP A 27 7.43 7.96 30.00
N THR A 28 7.12 6.83 30.67
CA THR A 28 6.64 5.63 29.97
C THR A 28 5.27 5.83 29.37
N ILE A 29 5.01 5.14 28.27
CA ILE A 29 3.71 5.19 27.61
C ILE A 29 3.10 3.80 27.52
N ARG A 30 1.77 3.79 27.57
CA ARG A 30 0.94 2.65 27.19
C ARG A 30 -0.04 3.11 26.11
N LEU A 31 -0.12 2.33 25.05
CA LEU A 31 -0.95 2.58 23.88
C LEU A 31 -2.14 1.65 23.86
N GLU A 32 -3.36 2.17 23.90
CA GLU A 32 -4.58 1.35 23.92
C GLU A 32 -5.47 1.73 22.74
N GLY A 33 -6.28 0.81 22.23
CA GLY A 33 -7.28 1.18 21.24
C GLY A 33 -8.33 2.08 21.89
N ASN A 34 -8.84 3.08 21.16
CA ASN A 34 -9.87 3.94 21.70
C ASN A 34 -11.20 3.13 21.83
N PRO A 35 -11.75 2.94 23.04
CA PRO A 35 -12.97 2.16 23.25
C PRO A 35 -14.22 2.82 22.63
N GLN A 36 -14.15 4.12 22.32
CA GLN A 36 -15.25 4.86 21.71
C GLN A 36 -15.37 4.61 20.20
N PHE A 37 -14.44 3.87 19.59
CA PHE A 37 -14.48 3.53 18.17
C PHE A 37 -15.28 2.25 17.93
N SER A 38 -16.59 2.40 17.77
CA SER A 38 -17.55 1.30 17.72
C SER A 38 -17.42 0.38 16.50
N LEU A 39 -16.88 0.87 15.37
CA LEU A 39 -16.81 0.09 14.11
C LEU A 39 -16.11 -1.27 14.31
N ILE A 40 -15.01 -1.30 15.06
CA ILE A 40 -14.16 -2.50 15.26
C ILE A 40 -14.32 -3.11 16.66
N GLY A 41 -15.40 -2.77 17.37
CA GLY A 41 -15.64 -3.17 18.76
C GLY A 41 -14.80 -2.41 19.82
N GLY A 42 -13.92 -1.51 19.39
CA GLY A 42 -13.11 -0.63 20.24
C GLY A 42 -12.03 -1.33 21.07
N GLY A 43 -11.15 -0.54 21.70
CA GLY A 43 -10.36 -0.99 22.87
C GLY A 43 -9.07 -1.76 22.59
N TRP A 44 -8.74 -2.11 21.33
CA TRP A 44 -7.50 -2.82 21.02
C TRP A 44 -6.79 -2.28 19.78
N ILE A 45 -5.51 -2.62 19.68
CA ILE A 45 -4.61 -2.31 18.55
C ILE A 45 -3.70 -3.52 18.31
N CYS A 46 -3.23 -3.68 17.08
CA CYS A 46 -2.36 -4.81 16.74
C CYS A 46 -0.93 -4.65 17.31
N LYS A 47 -0.15 -5.74 17.32
CA LYS A 47 1.25 -5.76 17.79
C LYS A 47 2.16 -4.73 17.10
N LYS A 48 1.86 -4.36 15.85
CA LYS A 48 2.61 -3.35 15.08
C LYS A 48 2.46 -1.97 15.71
N GLY A 49 1.23 -1.59 16.06
CA GLY A 49 0.93 -0.34 16.78
C GLY A 49 1.48 -0.36 18.20
N LYS A 50 1.29 -1.47 18.94
CA LYS A 50 1.82 -1.63 20.31
C LYS A 50 3.34 -1.47 20.41
N ARG A 51 4.08 -1.83 19.37
CA ARG A 51 5.56 -1.72 19.34
C ARG A 51 6.05 -0.29 19.58
N TRP A 52 5.22 0.72 19.34
CA TRP A 52 5.57 2.12 19.62
C TRP A 52 5.75 2.43 21.11
N GLU A 53 5.21 1.62 22.03
CA GLU A 53 5.49 1.75 23.47
C GLU A 53 7.00 1.65 23.77
N TYR A 54 7.73 0.87 22.97
CA TYR A 54 9.19 0.74 23.04
C TYR A 54 9.91 1.65 22.04
N ARG A 55 9.44 1.73 20.77
CA ARG A 55 10.18 2.42 19.69
C ARG A 55 10.44 3.89 19.98
N VAL A 56 9.50 4.59 20.61
CA VAL A 56 9.63 6.02 20.89
C VAL A 56 10.90 6.34 21.69
N ARG A 57 11.33 5.42 22.56
CA ARG A 57 12.52 5.58 23.41
C ARG A 57 13.69 4.68 23.03
N SER A 58 13.63 4.06 21.86
CA SER A 58 14.73 3.18 21.46
C SER A 58 16.03 3.98 21.33
N PRO A 59 17.17 3.46 21.82
CA PRO A 59 18.48 4.14 21.68
C PRO A 59 18.95 4.25 20.23
N LYS A 60 18.28 3.58 19.29
CA LYS A 60 18.54 3.67 17.85
C LYS A 60 17.83 4.83 17.16
N ARG A 61 17.03 5.63 17.89
CA ARG A 61 16.40 6.85 17.37
C ARG A 61 17.49 7.85 16.97
N LEU A 62 17.27 8.56 15.86
CA LEU A 62 18.09 9.70 15.48
C LEU A 62 17.79 10.87 16.44
N THR A 63 18.84 11.46 17.01
CA THR A 63 18.73 12.54 18.01
C THR A 63 19.45 13.83 17.62
N SER A 64 20.30 13.80 16.59
CA SER A 64 21.06 14.97 16.12
C SER A 64 21.12 14.95 14.59
N PRO A 65 21.19 16.10 13.90
CA PRO A 65 21.50 16.15 12.47
C PRO A 65 22.86 15.49 12.17
N LEU A 66 22.89 14.64 11.14
CA LEU A 66 24.09 13.90 10.73
C LEU A 66 24.48 14.25 9.31
N MET A 67 25.76 14.55 9.11
CA MET A 67 26.35 14.74 7.79
C MET A 67 27.28 13.57 7.48
N LYS A 68 27.21 13.07 6.25
CA LYS A 68 28.11 12.02 5.79
C LYS A 68 29.52 12.57 5.61
N ASP A 69 30.50 11.82 6.10
CA ASP A 69 31.93 12.12 5.99
C ASP A 69 32.66 10.84 5.55
N GLY A 70 32.85 10.68 4.24
CA GLY A 70 33.30 9.43 3.63
C GLY A 70 32.33 8.28 3.91
N SER A 71 32.81 7.25 4.61
CA SER A 71 32.00 6.10 5.08
C SER A 71 31.42 6.28 6.49
N SER A 72 31.72 7.41 7.15
CA SER A 72 31.32 7.68 8.53
C SER A 72 30.26 8.80 8.60
N TRP A 73 29.69 8.99 9.80
CA TRP A 73 28.70 10.02 10.08
C TRP A 73 29.22 10.97 11.15
N ARG A 74 29.03 12.27 10.93
CA ARG A 74 29.40 13.31 11.88
C ARG A 74 28.18 14.13 12.27
N GLU A 75 27.99 14.30 13.58
CA GLU A 75 26.98 15.23 14.11
C GLU A 75 27.31 16.68 13.71
N ILE A 76 26.28 17.41 13.30
CA ILE A 76 26.37 18.85 13.00
C ILE A 76 25.20 19.58 13.65
N SER A 77 25.36 20.89 13.87
CA SER A 77 24.26 21.70 14.40
C SER A 77 23.14 21.88 13.37
N TRP A 78 21.93 22.19 13.86
CA TRP A 78 20.78 22.48 13.01
C TRP A 78 21.03 23.66 12.07
N GLU A 79 21.68 24.72 12.54
CA GLU A 79 22.00 25.90 11.73
C GLU A 79 22.88 25.50 10.54
N LYS A 80 23.91 24.69 10.78
CA LYS A 80 24.80 24.20 9.72
C LYS A 80 24.07 23.26 8.76
N ALA A 81 23.20 22.40 9.27
CA ALA A 81 22.44 21.45 8.46
C ALA A 81 21.48 22.18 7.51
N ILE A 82 20.72 23.14 8.03
CA ILE A 82 19.76 23.95 7.25
C ILE A 82 20.50 24.84 6.26
N SER A 83 21.58 25.53 6.67
CA SER A 83 22.39 26.36 5.76
C SER A 83 22.95 25.55 4.59
N LEU A 84 23.49 24.35 4.87
CA LEU A 84 24.00 23.46 3.83
C LEU A 84 22.89 23.02 2.87
N TRP A 85 21.72 22.66 3.39
CA TRP A 85 20.60 22.24 2.56
C TRP A 85 20.08 23.38 1.68
N ALA A 86 19.88 24.57 2.26
CA ALA A 86 19.43 25.76 1.55
C ALA A 86 20.42 26.15 0.43
N LEU A 87 21.73 26.14 0.71
CA LEU A 87 22.77 26.40 -0.28
C LEU A 87 22.66 25.43 -1.47
N ARG A 88 22.48 24.13 -1.21
CA ARG A 88 22.37 23.11 -2.27
C ARG A 88 21.10 23.25 -3.10
N ILE A 89 19.99 23.66 -2.48
CA ILE A 89 18.76 24.00 -3.22
C ILE A 89 19.00 25.24 -4.08
N HIS A 90 19.60 26.30 -3.54
CA HIS A 90 19.90 27.51 -4.29
C HIS A 90 20.79 27.24 -5.51
N ASP A 91 21.88 26.48 -5.33
CA ASP A 91 22.76 26.06 -6.43
C ASP A 91 21.99 25.28 -7.50
N ALA A 92 21.10 24.38 -7.09
CA ALA A 92 20.30 23.57 -8.00
C ALA A 92 19.33 24.44 -8.82
N LEU A 93 18.63 25.36 -8.17
CA LEU A 93 17.71 26.30 -8.82
C LEU A 93 18.42 27.20 -9.82
N SER A 94 19.56 27.77 -9.44
CA SER A 94 20.32 28.69 -10.30
C SER A 94 20.88 28.01 -11.55
N ASN A 95 21.24 26.72 -11.47
CA ASN A 95 21.87 26.00 -12.58
C ASN A 95 20.89 25.20 -13.46
N GLU A 96 19.81 24.66 -12.90
CA GLU A 96 18.90 23.73 -13.59
C GLU A 96 17.42 24.09 -13.41
N GLY A 97 17.08 25.05 -12.55
CA GLY A 97 15.70 25.45 -12.28
C GLY A 97 14.92 24.47 -11.39
N PRO A 98 13.65 24.76 -11.05
CA PRO A 98 12.90 24.08 -9.98
C PRO A 98 12.77 22.56 -10.13
N LEU A 99 12.69 22.06 -11.36
CA LEU A 99 12.58 20.63 -11.63
C LEU A 99 13.84 19.83 -11.23
N SER A 100 14.95 20.48 -10.87
CA SER A 100 16.14 19.81 -10.36
C SER A 100 16.00 19.29 -8.93
N ASN A 101 14.98 19.73 -8.19
CA ASN A 101 14.67 19.22 -6.86
C ASN A 101 13.79 17.97 -6.99
N PHE A 102 14.27 16.82 -6.52
CA PHE A 102 13.51 15.58 -6.47
C PHE A 102 12.92 15.36 -5.08
N ILE A 103 11.62 15.12 -4.97
CA ILE A 103 10.94 14.86 -3.71
C ILE A 103 10.36 13.46 -3.76
N TYR A 104 10.90 12.55 -2.94
CA TYR A 104 10.36 11.23 -2.70
C TYR A 104 9.68 11.21 -1.33
N GLN A 105 8.36 11.31 -1.35
CA GLN A 105 7.49 11.11 -0.19
C GLN A 105 6.60 9.89 -0.42
N SER A 106 6.39 9.08 0.62
CA SER A 106 5.48 7.92 0.60
C SER A 106 4.70 7.80 1.91
N ALA A 107 4.18 6.61 2.21
CA ALA A 107 3.28 6.31 3.31
C ALA A 107 3.98 5.85 4.61
N GLY A 108 5.19 6.33 4.90
CA GLY A 108 5.89 6.05 6.17
C GLY A 108 5.12 6.57 7.39
N SER A 109 4.45 7.71 7.20
CA SER A 109 3.39 8.25 8.04
C SER A 109 2.30 8.81 7.13
N LEU A 110 1.05 8.43 7.38
CA LEU A 110 -0.13 8.91 6.61
C LEU A 110 -0.71 10.23 7.16
N PHE A 111 -0.05 10.84 8.13
CA PHE A 111 -0.50 12.11 8.70
C PHE A 111 -0.52 13.24 7.67
N TYR A 112 -1.56 14.04 7.71
CA TYR A 112 -1.81 15.11 6.75
C TYR A 112 -0.77 16.22 6.81
N SER A 113 -0.23 16.56 7.99
CA SER A 113 0.80 17.59 8.11
C SER A 113 2.07 17.26 7.32
N LYS A 114 2.35 15.98 7.08
CA LYS A 114 3.49 15.51 6.29
C LYS A 114 3.46 15.99 4.85
N LYS A 115 2.36 16.55 4.35
CA LYS A 115 2.28 17.10 2.99
C LYS A 115 2.58 18.59 2.92
N LEU A 116 2.48 19.30 4.05
CA LEU A 116 2.57 20.77 4.10
C LEU A 116 3.92 21.28 3.60
N PHE A 117 5.01 20.51 3.78
CA PHE A 117 6.34 20.89 3.31
C PHE A 117 6.42 21.15 1.80
N LYS A 118 5.52 20.53 1.01
CA LYS A 118 5.47 20.77 -0.44
C LYS A 118 5.23 22.24 -0.77
N LYS A 119 4.62 23.02 0.14
CA LYS A 119 4.47 24.47 -0.03
C LYS A 119 5.82 25.15 -0.27
N VAL A 120 6.87 24.76 0.45
CA VAL A 120 8.22 25.34 0.27
C VAL A 120 8.67 25.20 -1.18
N PHE A 121 8.56 24.00 -1.74
CA PHE A 121 8.99 23.73 -3.12
C PHE A 121 8.03 24.31 -4.18
N VAL A 122 6.75 24.50 -3.85
CA VAL A 122 5.80 25.24 -4.69
C VAL A 122 6.23 26.71 -4.82
N GLU A 123 6.57 27.37 -3.70
CA GLU A 123 7.03 28.77 -3.70
C GLU A 123 8.41 28.94 -4.38
N LEU A 124 9.26 27.90 -4.37
CA LEU A 124 10.49 27.84 -5.17
C LEU A 124 10.24 27.61 -6.68
N GLY A 125 8.97 27.49 -7.10
CA GLY A 125 8.56 27.39 -8.49
C GLY A 125 8.30 25.96 -8.98
N GLY A 126 8.59 24.92 -8.20
CA GLY A 126 8.35 23.54 -8.64
C GLY A 126 9.31 22.47 -8.15
N TYR A 127 9.05 21.24 -8.57
CA TYR A 127 9.84 20.05 -8.23
C TYR A 127 9.55 18.87 -9.17
N THR A 128 10.42 17.85 -9.10
CA THR A 128 10.16 16.50 -9.63
C THR A 128 9.71 15.58 -8.51
N GLU A 129 8.70 14.75 -8.74
CA GLU A 129 8.27 13.71 -7.79
C GLU A 129 7.92 12.38 -8.50
N PRO A 130 8.01 11.24 -7.79
CA PRO A 130 7.38 10.01 -8.24
C PRO A 130 5.86 10.15 -8.39
N LYS A 131 5.30 9.42 -9.35
CA LYS A 131 3.86 9.28 -9.60
C LYS A 131 3.46 7.83 -9.52
N GLY A 132 2.29 7.60 -8.92
CA GLY A 132 1.77 6.27 -8.67
C GLY A 132 2.03 5.82 -7.24
N SER A 133 1.91 4.52 -7.01
CA SER A 133 2.17 3.93 -5.70
C SER A 133 2.86 2.58 -5.87
N LEU A 134 3.64 2.18 -4.87
CA LEU A 134 4.18 0.83 -4.82
C LEU A 134 3.10 -0.22 -4.49
N CYS A 135 1.86 0.19 -4.16
CA CYS A 135 0.85 -0.71 -3.58
C CYS A 135 -0.44 -0.82 -4.39
N GLY A 136 -1.23 0.27 -4.48
CA GLY A 136 -2.66 0.24 -4.81
C GLY A 136 -3.09 0.85 -6.14
N SER A 137 -2.17 1.44 -6.91
CA SER A 137 -2.52 2.29 -8.05
C SER A 137 -3.07 1.54 -9.26
N ALA A 138 -2.67 0.29 -9.48
CA ALA A 138 -3.17 -0.52 -10.59
C ALA A 138 -4.64 -0.93 -10.37
N GLY A 139 -5.00 -1.38 -9.16
CA GLY A 139 -6.38 -1.70 -8.81
C GLY A 139 -7.29 -0.48 -8.93
N GLY A 140 -6.83 0.68 -8.42
CA GLY A 140 -7.54 1.95 -8.57
C GLY A 140 -7.73 2.38 -10.03
N ALA A 141 -6.75 2.14 -10.90
CA ALA A 141 -6.87 2.42 -12.32
C ALA A 141 -7.90 1.52 -13.02
N GLY A 142 -7.95 0.24 -12.65
CA GLY A 142 -8.97 -0.70 -13.14
C GLY A 142 -10.39 -0.28 -12.76
N LEU A 143 -10.59 0.10 -11.50
CA LEU A 143 -11.87 0.63 -11.04
C LEU A 143 -12.24 1.94 -11.76
N LYS A 144 -11.27 2.86 -11.90
CA LYS A 144 -11.47 4.12 -12.63
C LYS A 144 -11.81 3.90 -14.11
N ARG A 145 -11.26 2.87 -14.75
CA ARG A 145 -11.62 2.50 -16.13
C ARG A 145 -13.09 2.08 -16.25
N ALA A 146 -13.62 1.39 -15.24
CA ALA A 146 -15.01 0.94 -15.22
C ALA A 146 -16.00 2.07 -14.89
N PHE A 147 -15.67 2.93 -13.91
CA PHE A 147 -16.59 3.93 -13.34
C PHE A 147 -16.34 5.37 -13.80
N GLY A 148 -15.16 5.69 -14.34
CA GLY A 148 -14.66 7.05 -14.54
C GLY A 148 -14.02 7.67 -13.29
N PHE A 149 -14.25 7.08 -12.11
CA PHE A 149 -13.69 7.45 -10.80
C PHE A 149 -13.40 6.19 -9.98
N THR A 150 -12.69 6.29 -8.85
CA THR A 150 -12.51 5.16 -7.95
C THR A 150 -13.71 5.07 -6.98
N PRO A 151 -14.55 4.03 -7.04
CA PRO A 151 -15.74 3.91 -6.21
C PRO A 151 -15.37 3.64 -4.74
N VAL A 152 -16.21 4.13 -3.84
CA VAL A 152 -16.11 3.91 -2.40
C VAL A 152 -17.12 2.85 -1.97
N TYR A 153 -16.66 1.89 -1.18
CA TYR A 153 -17.51 0.91 -0.50
C TYR A 153 -17.43 1.12 1.01
N LYS A 154 -18.58 1.37 1.66
CA LYS A 154 -18.66 1.52 3.12
C LYS A 154 -18.70 0.16 3.81
N PRO A 155 -17.82 -0.11 4.80
CA PRO A 155 -17.80 -1.40 5.49
C PRO A 155 -19.12 -1.74 6.19
N GLU A 156 -19.89 -0.74 6.60
CA GLU A 156 -21.22 -0.89 7.20
C GLU A 156 -22.23 -1.57 6.26
N ASN A 157 -21.97 -1.58 4.94
CA ASN A 157 -22.81 -2.27 3.97
C ASN A 157 -22.57 -3.77 3.89
N LEU A 158 -21.51 -4.28 4.52
CA LEU A 158 -21.25 -5.73 4.57
C LEU A 158 -22.36 -6.51 5.29
N LYS A 159 -23.12 -5.89 6.20
CA LYS A 159 -24.29 -6.49 6.86
C LYS A 159 -25.45 -6.88 5.91
N TYR A 160 -25.39 -6.40 4.66
CA TYR A 160 -26.37 -6.76 3.64
C TYR A 160 -25.87 -7.91 2.75
N ALA A 161 -24.58 -8.26 2.81
CA ALA A 161 -24.02 -9.35 2.03
C ALA A 161 -24.46 -10.70 2.61
N LYS A 162 -24.67 -11.69 1.73
CA LYS A 162 -24.86 -13.10 2.13
C LYS A 162 -23.59 -13.92 1.93
N GLY A 163 -22.69 -13.45 1.08
CA GLY A 163 -21.35 -14.00 0.87
C GLY A 163 -20.29 -12.91 0.86
N ILE A 164 -19.17 -13.18 1.51
CA ILE A 164 -17.97 -12.32 1.44
C ILE A 164 -16.85 -13.15 0.81
N LEU A 165 -16.38 -12.73 -0.37
CA LEU A 165 -15.29 -13.39 -1.08
C LEU A 165 -14.00 -12.60 -0.88
N LEU A 166 -13.09 -13.14 -0.05
CA LEU A 166 -11.75 -12.61 0.13
C LEU A 166 -10.89 -13.01 -1.07
N TRP A 167 -10.63 -12.08 -1.98
CA TRP A 167 -9.91 -12.36 -3.23
C TRP A 167 -8.46 -11.87 -3.15
N GLY A 168 -7.52 -12.78 -2.92
CA GLY A 168 -6.10 -12.46 -2.71
C GLY A 168 -5.87 -11.52 -1.52
N ARG A 169 -6.66 -11.70 -0.45
CA ARG A 169 -6.76 -10.80 0.71
C ARG A 169 -6.51 -11.56 2.01
N ASN A 170 -5.27 -11.53 2.49
CA ASN A 170 -4.90 -12.09 3.80
C ASN A 170 -5.28 -11.15 4.97
N VAL A 171 -6.57 -11.06 5.29
CA VAL A 171 -7.09 -10.15 6.33
C VAL A 171 -6.52 -10.41 7.72
N VAL A 172 -6.15 -11.65 8.06
CA VAL A 172 -5.60 -11.96 9.39
C VAL A 172 -4.26 -11.26 9.63
N GLU A 173 -3.46 -11.09 8.59
CA GLU A 173 -2.14 -10.46 8.71
C GLU A 173 -2.15 -8.96 8.38
N THR A 174 -2.92 -8.57 7.35
CA THR A 174 -2.85 -7.23 6.76
C THR A 174 -4.04 -6.33 7.10
N HIS A 175 -5.10 -6.87 7.71
CA HIS A 175 -6.30 -6.12 8.10
C HIS A 175 -6.96 -6.74 9.36
N PRO A 176 -6.25 -6.89 10.49
CA PRO A 176 -6.75 -7.67 11.61
C PRO A 176 -8.02 -7.08 12.26
N HIS A 177 -8.30 -5.77 12.11
CA HIS A 177 -9.48 -5.14 12.72
C HIS A 177 -10.79 -5.42 11.98
N ILE A 178 -10.76 -6.00 10.77
CA ILE A 178 -11.97 -6.52 10.12
C ILE A 178 -12.41 -7.86 10.73
N LEU A 179 -11.51 -8.61 11.39
CA LEU A 179 -11.81 -9.97 11.87
C LEU A 179 -12.97 -10.03 12.87
N PRO A 180 -13.07 -9.13 13.88
CA PRO A 180 -14.22 -9.14 14.78
C PRO A 180 -15.55 -8.92 14.03
N ILE A 181 -15.53 -8.05 13.00
CA ILE A 181 -16.69 -7.77 12.15
C ILE A 181 -17.09 -9.02 11.36
N LEU A 182 -16.13 -9.67 10.69
CA LEU A 182 -16.38 -10.90 9.92
C LEU A 182 -16.87 -12.05 10.80
N ARG A 183 -16.30 -12.21 12.02
CA ARG A 183 -16.78 -13.19 13.00
C ARG A 183 -18.22 -12.94 13.40
N ASN A 184 -18.58 -11.67 13.63
CA ASN A 184 -19.95 -11.32 13.98
C ASN A 184 -20.92 -11.64 12.84
N PHE A 185 -20.58 -11.33 11.58
CA PHE A 185 -21.43 -11.65 10.43
C PHE A 185 -21.61 -13.17 10.26
N LYS A 186 -20.55 -13.97 10.44
CA LYS A 186 -20.68 -15.44 10.46
C LYS A 186 -21.63 -15.92 11.55
N ALA A 187 -21.44 -15.44 12.79
CA ALA A 187 -22.14 -15.95 13.96
C ALA A 187 -23.61 -15.49 14.06
N SER A 188 -23.91 -14.24 13.68
CA SER A 188 -25.21 -13.61 13.93
C SER A 188 -26.07 -13.47 12.67
N GLU A 189 -25.46 -13.42 11.48
CA GLU A 189 -26.16 -13.16 10.22
C GLU A 189 -26.08 -14.34 9.24
N GLY A 190 -25.32 -15.40 9.56
CA GLY A 190 -25.17 -16.59 8.73
C GLY A 190 -24.43 -16.32 7.41
N VAL A 191 -23.63 -15.26 7.35
CA VAL A 191 -22.82 -14.90 6.17
C VAL A 191 -21.71 -15.93 5.97
N GLU A 192 -21.57 -16.45 4.76
CA GLU A 192 -20.49 -17.37 4.42
C GLU A 192 -19.27 -16.62 3.86
N ILE A 193 -18.08 -17.02 4.29
CA ILE A 193 -16.82 -16.39 3.86
C ILE A 193 -16.03 -17.37 3.00
N GLY A 194 -15.83 -16.98 1.73
CA GLY A 194 -14.95 -17.66 0.78
C GLY A 194 -13.58 -16.98 0.71
N ALA A 195 -12.52 -17.73 0.41
CA ALA A 195 -11.18 -17.19 0.16
C ALA A 195 -10.57 -17.75 -1.14
N LEU A 196 -10.09 -16.85 -2.01
CA LEU A 196 -9.27 -17.19 -3.17
C LEU A 196 -7.82 -16.79 -2.88
N GLU A 197 -6.93 -17.76 -2.84
CA GLU A 197 -5.53 -17.57 -2.48
C GLU A 197 -4.62 -18.45 -3.34
N ILE A 198 -3.31 -18.20 -3.31
CA ILE A 198 -2.31 -19.03 -4.00
C ILE A 198 -1.72 -20.11 -3.08
N ARG A 199 -2.05 -20.08 -1.78
CA ARG A 199 -1.63 -21.05 -0.77
C ARG A 199 -2.56 -20.98 0.44
N ARG A 200 -2.45 -21.94 1.35
CA ARG A 200 -3.15 -21.88 2.63
C ARG A 200 -2.53 -20.79 3.52
N THR A 201 -3.35 -20.01 4.19
CA THR A 201 -2.96 -18.94 5.12
C THR A 201 -3.86 -18.96 6.35
N SER A 202 -3.55 -18.18 7.38
CA SER A 202 -4.47 -18.01 8.52
C SER A 202 -5.82 -17.44 8.10
N THR A 203 -5.89 -16.72 6.98
CA THR A 203 -7.16 -16.24 6.42
C THR A 203 -7.97 -17.38 5.79
N THR A 204 -7.33 -18.33 5.09
CA THR A 204 -8.05 -19.50 4.56
C THR A 204 -8.51 -20.44 5.67
N ASP A 205 -7.78 -20.51 6.79
CA ASP A 205 -8.22 -21.27 7.98
C ASP A 205 -9.42 -20.64 8.68
N PHE A 206 -9.58 -19.31 8.55
CA PHE A 206 -10.71 -18.57 9.08
C PHE A 206 -11.95 -18.62 8.17
N ALA A 207 -11.73 -18.69 6.85
CA ALA A 207 -12.78 -18.79 5.85
C ALA A 207 -13.56 -20.11 5.98
N ASP A 208 -14.83 -20.11 5.61
CA ASP A 208 -15.67 -21.32 5.56
C ASP A 208 -15.27 -22.22 4.39
N LYS A 209 -14.83 -21.58 3.30
CA LYS A 209 -14.37 -22.26 2.09
C LYS A 209 -13.20 -21.52 1.49
N TRP A 210 -12.26 -22.24 0.89
CA TRP A 210 -11.18 -21.62 0.14
C TRP A 210 -10.84 -22.43 -1.10
N TRP A 211 -10.29 -21.74 -2.11
CA TRP A 211 -9.79 -22.36 -3.34
C TRP A 211 -8.42 -21.79 -3.69
N ARG A 212 -7.57 -22.68 -4.20
CA ARG A 212 -6.24 -22.31 -4.69
C ARG A 212 -6.30 -21.96 -6.16
N ILE A 213 -5.78 -20.80 -6.54
CA ILE A 213 -5.61 -20.42 -7.95
C ILE A 213 -4.13 -20.28 -8.31
N ARG A 214 -3.82 -20.36 -9.60
CA ARG A 214 -2.48 -20.09 -10.11
C ARG A 214 -2.15 -18.59 -9.91
N PRO A 215 -0.96 -18.24 -9.42
CA PRO A 215 -0.55 -16.84 -9.32
C PRO A 215 -0.69 -16.08 -10.65
N GLY A 216 -1.29 -14.89 -10.60
CA GLY A 216 -1.52 -14.02 -11.76
C GLY A 216 -2.77 -14.37 -12.58
N SER A 217 -3.46 -15.47 -12.26
CA SER A 217 -4.65 -15.91 -13.00
C SER A 217 -5.97 -15.30 -12.52
N ASP A 218 -5.93 -14.33 -11.59
CA ASP A 218 -7.10 -13.67 -11.02
C ASP A 218 -8.06 -13.11 -12.09
N GLY A 219 -7.52 -12.35 -13.05
CA GLY A 219 -8.30 -11.83 -14.17
C GLY A 219 -8.85 -12.96 -15.06
N VAL A 220 -8.12 -14.06 -15.23
CA VAL A 220 -8.55 -15.23 -16.02
C VAL A 220 -9.75 -15.90 -15.37
N LEU A 221 -9.71 -16.08 -14.05
CA LEU A 221 -10.84 -16.62 -13.30
C LEU A 221 -12.05 -15.68 -13.38
N ALA A 222 -11.86 -14.38 -13.17
CA ALA A 222 -12.96 -13.40 -13.28
C ALA A 222 -13.60 -13.42 -14.69
N LEU A 223 -12.78 -13.53 -15.73
CA LEU A 223 -13.22 -13.63 -17.13
C LEU A 223 -14.00 -14.91 -17.40
N LEU A 224 -13.49 -16.07 -16.92
CA LEU A 224 -14.16 -17.36 -17.05
C LEU A 224 -15.51 -17.40 -16.32
N LEU A 225 -15.58 -16.79 -15.13
CA LEU A 225 -16.83 -16.64 -14.39
C LEU A 225 -17.83 -15.77 -15.15
N CYS A 226 -17.40 -14.64 -15.72
CA CYS A 226 -18.26 -13.79 -16.55
C CYS A 226 -18.80 -14.56 -17.77
N LYS A 227 -17.91 -15.25 -18.51
CA LYS A 227 -18.29 -16.09 -19.65
C LYS A 227 -19.33 -17.13 -19.26
N THR A 228 -19.08 -17.87 -18.18
CA THR A 228 -19.97 -18.94 -17.71
C THR A 228 -21.34 -18.41 -17.28
N LEU A 229 -21.39 -17.27 -16.57
CA LEU A 229 -22.64 -16.62 -16.17
C LEU A 229 -23.51 -16.23 -17.38
N LEU A 230 -22.87 -15.77 -18.47
CA LEU A 230 -23.60 -15.39 -19.69
C LEU A 230 -24.04 -16.62 -20.50
N GLU A 231 -23.16 -17.62 -20.67
CA GLU A 231 -23.48 -18.86 -21.38
C GLU A 231 -24.61 -19.65 -20.71
N ARG A 232 -24.68 -19.63 -19.37
CA ARG A 232 -25.76 -20.27 -18.59
C ARG A 232 -26.99 -19.40 -18.41
N SER A 233 -26.97 -18.15 -18.88
CA SER A 233 -28.03 -17.15 -18.65
C SER A 233 -28.30 -16.88 -17.15
N ASP A 234 -27.29 -17.04 -16.30
CA ASP A 234 -27.34 -16.89 -14.83
C ASP A 234 -26.91 -15.47 -14.35
N GLY A 235 -26.58 -14.58 -15.29
CA GLY A 235 -26.32 -13.17 -15.01
C GLY A 235 -27.55 -12.46 -14.44
N TRP A 236 -27.33 -11.49 -13.55
CA TRP A 236 -28.41 -10.76 -12.88
C TRP A 236 -29.36 -10.06 -13.88
N PRO A 237 -30.70 -10.24 -13.82
CA PRO A 237 -31.60 -9.86 -14.93
C PRO A 237 -31.49 -8.41 -15.45
N TYR A 238 -31.08 -7.46 -14.61
CA TYR A 238 -31.01 -6.03 -14.96
C TYR A 238 -29.60 -5.50 -15.18
N TRP A 239 -28.57 -6.36 -15.20
CA TRP A 239 -27.17 -5.94 -15.33
C TRP A 239 -26.93 -5.07 -16.58
N ARG A 240 -27.58 -5.39 -17.70
CA ARG A 240 -27.46 -4.64 -18.98
C ARG A 240 -27.89 -3.19 -18.87
N LYS A 241 -28.86 -2.87 -17.99
CA LYS A 241 -29.34 -1.48 -17.79
C LYS A 241 -28.32 -0.58 -17.10
N ARG A 242 -27.29 -1.18 -16.50
CA ARG A 242 -26.21 -0.50 -15.77
C ARG A 242 -24.88 -0.56 -16.53
N ALA A 243 -24.86 -1.11 -17.75
CA ALA A 243 -23.64 -1.38 -18.50
C ALA A 243 -23.56 -0.57 -19.80
N LYS A 244 -22.34 -0.17 -20.15
CA LYS A 244 -21.93 0.27 -21.49
C LYS A 244 -21.11 -0.82 -22.15
N ASN A 245 -21.09 -0.82 -23.49
CA ASN A 245 -20.27 -1.73 -24.29
C ASN A 245 -20.69 -3.21 -24.18
N VAL A 246 -21.99 -3.45 -23.95
CA VAL A 246 -22.56 -4.80 -23.73
C VAL A 246 -22.24 -5.75 -24.88
N GLU A 247 -22.57 -5.36 -26.12
CA GLU A 247 -22.39 -6.22 -27.29
C GLU A 247 -20.91 -6.57 -27.52
N SER A 248 -20.01 -5.60 -27.39
CA SER A 248 -18.57 -5.83 -27.54
C SER A 248 -18.04 -6.78 -26.47
N PHE A 249 -18.48 -6.63 -25.21
CA PHE A 249 -18.10 -7.53 -24.12
C PHE A 249 -18.58 -8.96 -24.36
N GLU A 250 -19.85 -9.14 -24.74
CA GLU A 250 -20.43 -10.44 -25.07
C GLU A 250 -19.70 -11.10 -26.24
N ASN A 251 -19.45 -10.34 -27.31
CA ASN A 251 -18.72 -10.82 -28.49
C ASN A 251 -17.27 -11.20 -28.15
N ALA A 252 -16.59 -10.41 -27.31
CA ALA A 252 -15.23 -10.69 -26.87
C ALA A 252 -15.18 -11.98 -26.04
N LEU A 253 -16.11 -12.18 -25.10
CA LEU A 253 -16.21 -13.41 -24.29
C LEU A 253 -16.55 -14.66 -25.12
N ALA A 254 -17.42 -14.52 -26.13
CA ALA A 254 -17.82 -15.62 -26.98
C ALA A 254 -16.65 -16.23 -27.77
N ARG A 255 -15.64 -15.42 -28.11
CA ARG A 255 -14.44 -15.83 -28.86
C ARG A 255 -13.40 -16.57 -28.02
N LEU A 256 -13.52 -16.53 -26.70
CA LEU A 256 -12.54 -17.15 -25.81
C LEU A 256 -12.82 -18.64 -25.62
N ASP A 257 -11.78 -19.45 -25.65
CA ASP A 257 -11.87 -20.88 -25.37
C ASP A 257 -11.97 -21.15 -23.86
N ARG A 258 -13.05 -21.81 -23.45
CA ARG A 258 -13.33 -22.11 -22.03
C ARG A 258 -12.27 -23.03 -21.43
N GLN A 259 -11.86 -24.07 -22.17
CA GLN A 259 -10.90 -25.06 -21.66
C GLN A 259 -9.53 -24.41 -21.43
N ASN A 260 -9.09 -23.56 -22.35
CA ASN A 260 -7.87 -22.77 -22.20
C ASN A 260 -7.93 -21.83 -20.99
N LEU A 261 -9.04 -21.10 -20.81
CA LEU A 261 -9.22 -20.23 -19.65
C LEU A 261 -9.13 -21.04 -18.34
N LEU A 262 -9.83 -22.18 -18.25
CA LEU A 262 -9.80 -23.05 -17.07
C LEU A 262 -8.38 -23.57 -16.80
N ALA A 263 -7.68 -24.09 -17.80
CA ALA A 263 -6.31 -24.58 -17.64
C ALA A 263 -5.35 -23.49 -17.13
N ARG A 264 -5.57 -22.23 -17.52
CA ARG A 264 -4.79 -21.06 -17.10
C ARG A 264 -5.05 -20.61 -15.66
N THR A 265 -6.24 -20.89 -15.09
CA THR A 265 -6.51 -20.61 -13.67
C THR A 265 -5.78 -21.58 -12.74
N GLY A 266 -5.34 -22.73 -13.27
CA GLY A 266 -4.79 -23.83 -12.46
C GLY A 266 -5.86 -24.59 -11.67
N LEU A 267 -7.14 -24.37 -11.96
CA LEU A 267 -8.26 -25.11 -11.39
C LEU A 267 -8.63 -26.30 -12.29
N ASP A 268 -9.16 -27.35 -11.68
CA ASP A 268 -9.94 -28.36 -12.39
C ASP A 268 -11.42 -27.96 -12.46
N GLU A 269 -12.20 -28.73 -13.23
CA GLU A 269 -13.62 -28.49 -13.44
C GLU A 269 -14.40 -28.51 -12.11
N SER A 270 -14.06 -29.43 -11.21
CA SER A 270 -14.73 -29.56 -9.90
C SER A 270 -14.51 -28.32 -9.03
N SER A 271 -13.27 -27.83 -8.96
CA SER A 271 -12.93 -26.63 -8.19
C SER A 271 -13.56 -25.38 -8.79
N PHE A 272 -13.59 -25.27 -10.13
CA PHE A 272 -14.29 -24.18 -10.81
C PHE A 272 -15.79 -24.17 -10.50
N GLU A 273 -16.48 -25.30 -10.68
CA GLU A 273 -17.91 -25.42 -10.37
C GLU A 273 -18.21 -25.20 -8.89
N SER A 274 -17.28 -25.55 -8.00
CA SER A 274 -17.35 -25.30 -6.57
C SER A 274 -17.31 -23.80 -6.23
N ILE A 275 -16.49 -23.01 -6.94
CA ILE A 275 -16.48 -21.54 -6.85
C ILE A 275 -17.76 -20.96 -7.44
N TYR A 276 -18.13 -21.38 -8.65
CA TYR A 276 -19.31 -20.91 -9.35
C TYR A 276 -20.58 -21.10 -8.52
N SER A 277 -20.82 -22.32 -8.03
CA SER A 277 -21.99 -22.66 -7.22
C SER A 277 -22.04 -21.84 -5.94
N TRP A 278 -20.90 -21.63 -5.28
CA TRP A 278 -20.82 -20.77 -4.10
C TRP A 278 -21.23 -19.34 -4.42
N LEU A 279 -20.74 -18.78 -5.54
CA LEU A 279 -21.13 -17.45 -5.99
C LEU A 279 -22.63 -17.33 -6.30
N MET A 280 -23.27 -18.41 -6.75
CA MET A 280 -24.71 -18.41 -7.02
C MET A 280 -25.55 -18.47 -5.74
N VAL A 281 -25.15 -19.30 -4.79
CA VAL A 281 -25.88 -19.52 -3.53
C VAL A 281 -25.84 -18.30 -2.62
N HIS A 282 -24.70 -17.59 -2.57
CA HIS A 282 -24.47 -16.54 -1.57
C HIS A 282 -24.66 -15.10 -2.07
N ARG A 283 -25.41 -14.87 -3.16
CA ARG A 283 -25.78 -13.50 -3.60
C ARG A 283 -26.73 -12.83 -2.59
N PRO A 284 -26.57 -11.53 -2.24
CA PRO A 284 -25.53 -10.56 -2.63
C PRO A 284 -24.10 -10.87 -2.15
N ILE A 285 -23.10 -10.59 -3.01
CA ILE A 285 -21.68 -10.87 -2.74
C ILE A 285 -20.83 -9.61 -2.68
N ALA A 286 -20.16 -9.43 -1.54
CA ALA A 286 -19.05 -8.49 -1.41
C ALA A 286 -17.75 -9.16 -1.84
N ILE A 287 -17.19 -8.76 -2.99
CA ILE A 287 -15.86 -9.19 -3.42
C ILE A 287 -14.83 -8.29 -2.73
N TYR A 288 -14.22 -8.82 -1.68
CA TYR A 288 -13.19 -8.12 -0.92
C TYR A 288 -11.82 -8.32 -1.57
N ALA A 289 -11.49 -7.46 -2.53
CA ALA A 289 -10.27 -7.56 -3.31
C ALA A 289 -9.04 -7.12 -2.51
N GLY A 290 -8.01 -7.96 -2.53
CA GLY A 290 -6.72 -7.68 -1.92
C GLY A 290 -5.75 -6.93 -2.83
N TYR A 291 -4.53 -6.76 -2.33
CA TYR A 291 -3.46 -6.11 -3.09
C TYR A 291 -2.66 -7.10 -3.93
N GLY A 292 -2.76 -8.42 -3.69
CA GLY A 292 -2.09 -9.43 -4.53
C GLY A 292 -2.48 -9.37 -6.01
N PRO A 293 -3.78 -9.40 -6.35
CA PRO A 293 -4.24 -9.47 -7.75
C PRO A 293 -3.82 -8.29 -8.64
N GLN A 294 -3.40 -7.16 -8.07
CA GLN A 294 -2.95 -5.99 -8.83
C GLN A 294 -1.42 -5.88 -8.99
N ARG A 295 -0.65 -6.79 -8.38
CA ARG A 295 0.84 -6.76 -8.41
C ARG A 295 1.42 -7.39 -9.68
N TYR A 296 0.60 -7.47 -10.72
CA TYR A 296 0.89 -8.01 -12.04
C TYR A 296 0.78 -6.91 -13.11
N GLU A 297 1.35 -7.14 -14.28
CA GLU A 297 1.24 -6.21 -15.42
C GLU A 297 -0.24 -5.96 -15.79
N SER A 298 -1.10 -6.99 -15.66
CA SER A 298 -2.54 -6.94 -15.92
C SER A 298 -3.40 -6.52 -14.72
N GLY A 299 -2.82 -5.89 -13.70
CA GLY A 299 -3.52 -5.61 -12.44
C GLY A 299 -4.75 -4.70 -12.60
N ALA A 300 -4.70 -3.73 -13.51
CA ALA A 300 -5.84 -2.85 -13.78
C ALA A 300 -6.97 -3.60 -14.50
N GLU A 301 -6.62 -4.45 -15.46
CA GLU A 301 -7.55 -5.29 -16.21
C GLU A 301 -8.28 -6.27 -15.29
N THR A 302 -7.55 -6.89 -14.35
CA THR A 302 -8.14 -7.75 -13.31
C THR A 302 -9.23 -7.01 -12.54
N PHE A 303 -8.96 -5.79 -12.06
CA PHE A 303 -9.95 -5.02 -11.30
C PHE A 303 -11.12 -4.53 -12.15
N HIS A 304 -10.89 -4.22 -13.43
CA HIS A 304 -11.96 -3.91 -14.37
C HIS A 304 -12.89 -5.12 -14.57
N LEU A 305 -12.32 -6.33 -14.69
CA LEU A 305 -13.08 -7.58 -14.78
C LEU A 305 -13.81 -7.94 -13.48
N LEU A 306 -13.23 -7.66 -12.31
CA LEU A 306 -13.94 -7.85 -11.03
C LEU A 306 -15.19 -6.96 -10.95
N VAL A 307 -15.14 -5.74 -11.48
CA VAL A 307 -16.32 -4.88 -11.60
C VAL A 307 -17.35 -5.52 -12.54
N ALA A 308 -16.97 -5.97 -13.73
CA ALA A 308 -17.86 -6.66 -14.66
C ALA A 308 -18.52 -7.90 -14.01
N LEU A 309 -17.73 -8.72 -13.31
CA LEU A 309 -18.22 -9.88 -12.57
C LEU A 309 -19.21 -9.46 -11.48
N SER A 310 -18.88 -8.47 -10.64
CA SER A 310 -19.79 -7.99 -9.60
C SER A 310 -21.11 -7.49 -10.16
N LEU A 311 -21.09 -6.83 -11.33
CA LEU A 311 -22.29 -6.36 -12.00
C LEU A 311 -23.17 -7.55 -12.45
N LEU A 312 -22.56 -8.59 -13.04
CA LEU A 312 -23.27 -9.83 -13.41
C LEU A 312 -23.81 -10.60 -12.19
N LEU A 313 -23.18 -10.46 -11.02
CA LEU A 313 -23.65 -11.04 -9.75
C LEU A 313 -24.75 -10.21 -9.05
N GLY A 314 -25.10 -9.03 -9.57
CA GLY A 314 -26.21 -8.21 -9.08
C GLY A 314 -25.80 -6.99 -8.24
N ALA A 315 -24.55 -6.51 -8.34
CA ALA A 315 -24.17 -5.23 -7.77
C ALA A 315 -25.10 -4.08 -8.19
N PHE A 316 -25.21 -3.05 -7.35
CA PHE A 316 -26.13 -1.89 -7.44
C PHE A 316 -27.61 -2.19 -7.18
N ASP A 317 -28.11 -3.34 -7.64
CA ASP A 317 -29.50 -3.73 -7.38
C ASP A 317 -29.63 -4.48 -6.05
N LEU A 318 -28.60 -5.25 -5.68
CA LEU A 318 -28.51 -5.94 -4.40
C LEU A 318 -27.52 -5.22 -3.47
N LYS A 319 -28.04 -4.63 -2.39
CA LYS A 319 -27.21 -4.00 -1.35
C LYS A 319 -26.24 -5.01 -0.74
N GLY A 320 -25.05 -4.54 -0.37
CA GLY A 320 -23.98 -5.40 0.13
C GLY A 320 -23.18 -6.10 -0.97
N SER A 321 -23.55 -5.93 -2.24
CA SER A 321 -22.76 -6.41 -3.37
C SER A 321 -21.79 -5.35 -3.88
N GLY A 322 -20.69 -5.80 -4.48
CA GLY A 322 -19.74 -4.93 -5.16
C GLY A 322 -18.30 -5.33 -4.89
N VAL A 323 -17.38 -4.52 -5.40
CA VAL A 323 -15.94 -4.69 -5.16
C VAL A 323 -15.52 -3.78 -4.01
N VAL A 324 -15.08 -4.39 -2.90
CA VAL A 324 -14.47 -3.70 -1.78
C VAL A 324 -12.97 -3.58 -2.03
N PHE A 325 -12.49 -2.36 -2.15
CA PHE A 325 -11.08 -2.04 -2.37
C PHE A 325 -10.69 -0.73 -1.65
N GLY A 326 -9.41 -0.37 -1.68
CA GLY A 326 -8.90 0.87 -1.09
C GLY A 326 -9.47 2.11 -1.78
N LYS A 327 -9.78 3.13 -0.97
CA LYS A 327 -10.20 4.47 -1.42
C LYS A 327 -9.13 5.51 -1.08
N ASN A 328 -9.27 6.73 -1.61
CA ASN A 328 -8.35 7.82 -1.30
C ASN A 328 -8.49 8.27 0.16
N GLU A 329 -7.51 7.95 1.00
CA GLU A 329 -7.39 8.32 2.41
C GLU A 329 -7.14 9.82 2.62
N ASP A 330 -6.77 10.54 1.56
CA ASP A 330 -6.34 11.92 1.60
C ASP A 330 -7.39 12.93 1.14
N TRP A 331 -8.58 12.47 0.77
CA TRP A 331 -9.58 13.28 0.09
C TRP A 331 -10.08 14.50 0.89
N MET A 332 -9.89 14.50 2.21
CA MET A 332 -10.23 15.61 3.10
C MET A 332 -9.10 16.62 3.31
N PHE A 333 -7.89 16.34 2.82
CA PHE A 333 -6.76 17.25 3.00
C PHE A 333 -7.01 18.59 2.28
N PRO A 334 -6.88 19.75 2.96
CA PRO A 334 -7.08 21.08 2.36
C PRO A 334 -5.89 21.45 1.45
N MET A 335 -5.98 21.07 0.17
CA MET A 335 -4.92 21.25 -0.84
C MET A 335 -4.50 22.72 -1.02
N GLU A 336 -5.38 23.68 -0.73
CA GLU A 336 -5.09 25.11 -0.77
C GLU A 336 -3.96 25.55 0.18
N LEU A 337 -3.64 24.75 1.20
CA LEU A 337 -2.52 25.02 2.10
C LEU A 337 -1.15 24.76 1.46
N ILE A 338 -1.10 23.96 0.40
CA ILE A 338 0.13 23.69 -0.36
C ILE A 338 0.23 24.62 -1.57
N GLY A 339 -0.89 24.87 -2.24
CA GLY A 339 -0.93 25.57 -3.52
C GLY A 339 -0.59 24.66 -4.70
N SER A 340 -0.34 25.26 -5.87
CA SER A 340 0.01 24.54 -7.11
C SER A 340 1.39 24.99 -7.60
N PRO A 341 2.30 24.06 -7.93
CA PRO A 341 3.62 24.42 -8.45
C PRO A 341 3.52 25.03 -9.84
N ALA A 342 4.38 26.01 -10.15
CA ALA A 342 4.49 26.54 -11.50
C ALA A 342 5.04 25.50 -12.50
N MET A 343 5.97 24.65 -12.04
CA MET A 343 6.51 23.53 -12.80
C MET A 343 6.47 22.23 -12.00
N GLN A 344 5.98 21.16 -12.61
CA GLN A 344 6.00 19.83 -11.98
C GLN A 344 6.38 18.77 -13.00
N ARG A 345 7.40 17.97 -12.67
CA ARG A 345 7.74 16.75 -13.41
C ARG A 345 7.34 15.55 -12.59
N ARG A 346 6.55 14.66 -13.19
CA ARG A 346 6.06 13.45 -12.53
C ARG A 346 6.63 12.21 -13.23
N VAL A 347 7.43 11.44 -12.52
CA VAL A 347 8.13 10.26 -13.06
C VAL A 347 7.52 8.98 -12.47
N PRO A 348 7.38 7.87 -13.20
CA PRO A 348 6.76 6.67 -12.64
C PRO A 348 7.55 6.12 -11.44
N VAL A 349 6.86 5.84 -10.34
CA VAL A 349 7.50 5.35 -9.11
C VAL A 349 8.22 4.01 -9.31
N GLY A 350 7.76 3.19 -10.27
CA GLY A 350 8.28 1.86 -10.52
C GLY A 350 9.58 1.81 -11.32
N ASP A 351 9.90 2.82 -12.13
CA ASP A 351 11.03 2.73 -13.07
C ASP A 351 11.82 4.04 -13.27
N TRP A 352 11.53 5.10 -12.51
CA TRP A 352 12.23 6.39 -12.66
C TRP A 352 13.75 6.25 -12.56
N VAL A 353 14.24 5.25 -11.81
CA VAL A 353 15.66 4.93 -11.64
C VAL A 353 16.35 4.55 -12.96
N LEU A 354 15.61 4.02 -13.94
CA LEU A 354 16.15 3.67 -15.27
C LEU A 354 16.43 4.89 -16.14
N ASN A 355 15.79 6.01 -15.85
CA ASN A 355 15.77 7.20 -16.72
C ASN A 355 16.46 8.42 -16.09
N ILE A 356 17.02 8.28 -14.89
CA ILE A 356 17.51 9.42 -14.09
C ILE A 356 18.56 10.26 -14.83
N SER A 357 19.50 9.63 -15.53
CA SER A 357 20.56 10.28 -16.29
C SER A 357 20.03 11.11 -17.49
N GLY A 358 18.89 10.70 -18.04
CA GLY A 358 18.23 11.32 -19.19
C GLY A 358 17.41 12.56 -18.84
N TYR A 359 17.06 12.76 -17.57
CA TYR A 359 16.20 13.87 -17.17
C TYR A 359 16.81 15.24 -17.45
N ARG A 360 16.01 16.13 -18.06
CA ARG A 360 16.31 17.55 -18.27
C ARG A 360 15.13 18.40 -17.77
N PRO A 361 15.36 19.40 -16.91
CA PRO A 361 16.60 19.67 -16.18
C PRO A 361 17.07 18.47 -15.33
N LYS A 362 18.37 18.38 -15.06
CA LYS A 362 18.95 17.27 -14.28
C LYS A 362 18.50 17.36 -12.82
N ILE A 363 18.33 16.20 -12.18
CA ILE A 363 18.16 16.15 -10.73
C ILE A 363 19.49 16.51 -10.06
N LYS A 364 19.46 17.46 -9.13
CA LYS A 364 20.63 17.95 -8.40
C LYS A 364 20.50 17.71 -6.90
N THR A 365 19.29 17.82 -6.38
CA THR A 365 18.95 17.58 -4.98
C THR A 365 17.85 16.52 -4.90
N ALA A 366 17.89 15.69 -3.86
CA ALA A 366 16.78 14.80 -3.53
C ALA A 366 16.43 14.85 -2.04
N LEU A 367 15.14 14.86 -1.76
CA LEU A 367 14.57 14.78 -0.43
C LEU A 367 13.82 13.45 -0.28
N PHE A 368 14.15 12.70 0.76
CA PHE A 368 13.45 11.48 1.18
C PHE A 368 12.81 11.72 2.54
N THR A 369 11.48 11.62 2.61
CA THR A 369 10.73 11.67 3.88
C THR A 369 9.59 10.67 3.84
N CYS A 370 9.18 10.13 4.99
CA CYS A 370 8.09 9.17 5.11
C CYS A 370 8.25 7.99 4.13
N CYS A 371 9.47 7.53 3.86
CA CYS A 371 9.72 6.48 2.88
C CYS A 371 11.04 5.77 3.15
N ASN A 372 11.18 4.55 2.62
CA ASN A 372 12.46 3.84 2.62
C ASN A 372 12.66 3.10 1.28
N PRO A 373 12.75 3.82 0.15
CA PRO A 373 12.82 3.21 -1.18
C PRO A 373 14.09 2.37 -1.41
N ALA A 374 15.20 2.61 -0.69
CA ALA A 374 16.37 1.74 -0.72
C ALA A 374 16.12 0.30 -0.20
N LYS A 375 14.95 0.08 0.40
CA LYS A 375 14.43 -1.22 0.83
C LYS A 375 13.16 -1.63 0.08
N GLN A 376 12.34 -0.67 -0.32
CA GLN A 376 10.98 -0.88 -0.82
C GLN A 376 10.84 -0.85 -2.35
N ALA A 377 11.69 -0.08 -3.04
CA ALA A 377 11.58 0.10 -4.48
C ALA A 377 11.90 -1.20 -5.24
N PRO A 378 11.33 -1.44 -6.42
CA PRO A 378 11.75 -2.56 -7.25
C PRO A 378 13.18 -2.36 -7.75
N GLY A 379 13.94 -3.45 -7.88
CA GLY A 379 15.31 -3.42 -8.40
C GLY A 379 16.25 -2.53 -7.59
N ILE A 380 16.41 -2.85 -6.30
CA ILE A 380 17.19 -2.07 -5.33
C ILE A 380 18.61 -1.74 -5.80
N GLU A 381 19.25 -2.65 -6.52
CA GLU A 381 20.58 -2.45 -7.11
C GLU A 381 20.60 -1.20 -8.03
N LYS A 382 19.61 -1.08 -8.92
CA LYS A 382 19.46 0.06 -9.83
C LYS A 382 19.07 1.34 -9.08
N PHE A 383 18.27 1.22 -8.02
CA PHE A 383 17.99 2.34 -7.13
C PHE A 383 19.26 2.90 -6.49
N LYS A 384 20.15 2.04 -5.96
CA LYS A 384 21.43 2.45 -5.38
C LYS A 384 22.32 3.15 -6.41
N ARG A 385 22.38 2.67 -7.66
CA ARG A 385 23.09 3.35 -8.76
C ARG A 385 22.49 4.72 -9.06
N ALA A 386 21.16 4.81 -9.20
CA ALA A 386 20.48 6.07 -9.44
C ALA A 386 20.72 7.10 -8.32
N MET A 387 20.74 6.66 -7.06
CA MET A 387 21.09 7.51 -5.91
C MET A 387 22.52 8.06 -5.99
N ALA A 388 23.47 7.29 -6.53
CA ALA A 388 24.85 7.74 -6.69
C ALA A 388 25.00 8.85 -7.75
N GLU A 389 24.04 8.97 -8.68
CA GLU A 389 24.03 10.04 -9.69
C GLU A 389 23.51 11.39 -9.15
N ILE A 390 22.83 11.39 -8.01
CA ILE A 390 22.24 12.61 -7.41
C ILE A 390 23.30 13.32 -6.55
N PRO A 391 23.68 14.57 -6.89
CA PRO A 391 24.74 15.30 -6.20
C PRO A 391 24.54 15.52 -4.70
N PHE A 392 23.30 15.81 -4.25
CA PHE A 392 23.02 16.06 -2.84
C PHE A 392 21.67 15.47 -2.42
N LYS A 393 21.66 14.72 -1.32
CA LYS A 393 20.52 13.94 -0.86
C LYS A 393 20.28 14.17 0.63
N VAL A 394 19.04 14.47 0.98
CA VAL A 394 18.59 14.69 2.36
C VAL A 394 17.55 13.63 2.72
N CYS A 395 17.68 13.02 3.90
CA CYS A 395 16.67 12.12 4.46
C CYS A 395 16.18 12.65 5.81
N LEU A 396 14.86 12.80 5.95
CA LEU A 396 14.21 13.02 7.23
C LEU A 396 13.67 11.68 7.70
N ASP A 397 14.17 11.21 8.84
CA ASP A 397 13.85 9.88 9.35
C ASP A 397 13.90 9.87 10.89
N ILE A 398 13.25 8.87 11.49
CA ILE A 398 13.28 8.64 12.94
C ILE A 398 14.44 7.72 13.34
N GLU A 399 15.01 6.98 12.37
CA GLU A 399 16.12 6.04 12.53
C GLU A 399 17.05 6.07 11.31
N MET A 400 18.25 5.49 11.42
CA MET A 400 19.18 5.37 10.30
C MET A 400 18.75 4.24 9.33
N SER A 401 17.73 4.51 8.50
CA SER A 401 17.22 3.58 7.50
C SER A 401 18.20 3.31 6.35
N GLU A 402 17.92 2.28 5.56
CA GLU A 402 18.69 1.94 4.35
C GLU A 402 18.74 3.12 3.36
N THR A 403 17.68 3.94 3.31
CA THR A 403 17.66 5.15 2.47
C THR A 403 18.48 6.28 3.09
N ALA A 404 18.38 6.48 4.41
CA ALA A 404 19.19 7.46 5.13
C ALA A 404 20.71 7.19 4.95
N GLN A 405 21.12 5.91 4.96
CA GLN A 405 22.51 5.50 4.74
C GLN A 405 23.09 5.92 3.36
N LEU A 406 22.22 6.06 2.36
CA LEU A 406 22.58 6.50 1.01
C LEU A 406 22.57 8.04 0.85
N CYS A 407 22.08 8.78 1.84
CA CYS A 407 21.97 10.24 1.78
C CYS A 407 23.25 10.93 2.27
N ASP A 408 23.36 12.22 2.00
CA ASP A 408 24.51 13.06 2.39
C ASP A 408 24.23 13.81 3.71
N LEU A 409 22.96 14.11 3.96
CA LEU A 409 22.44 14.74 5.17
C LEU A 409 21.26 13.94 5.70
N VAL A 410 21.26 13.62 6.99
CA VAL A 410 20.16 12.94 7.68
C VAL A 410 19.69 13.82 8.83
N LEU A 411 18.40 14.12 8.85
CA LEU A 411 17.78 15.02 9.82
C LEU A 411 16.83 14.24 10.74
N PRO A 412 16.98 14.34 12.07
CA PRO A 412 16.16 13.60 13.02
C PRO A 412 14.74 14.17 13.04
N ALA A 413 13.77 13.35 12.62
CA ALA A 413 12.36 13.72 12.61
C ALA A 413 11.63 13.25 13.89
N ALA A 414 10.66 14.04 14.32
CA ALA A 414 9.69 13.64 15.33
C ALA A 414 8.79 12.51 14.80
N CYS A 415 8.44 11.55 15.66
CA CYS A 415 7.42 10.56 15.33
C CYS A 415 6.01 11.10 15.60
N PHE A 416 4.98 10.34 15.19
CA PHE A 416 3.58 10.76 15.27
C PHE A 416 3.04 11.04 16.69
N LEU A 417 3.74 10.58 17.73
CA LEU A 417 3.41 10.85 19.14
C LEU A 417 4.08 12.12 19.68
N GLU A 418 5.07 12.65 18.95
CA GLU A 418 5.93 13.76 19.33
C GLU A 418 5.58 15.07 18.59
N GLU A 419 4.63 14.99 17.67
CA GLU A 419 4.12 16.10 16.86
C GLU A 419 2.58 16.15 16.91
N GLY A 420 2.01 17.32 16.62
CA GLY A 420 0.56 17.50 16.58
C GLY A 420 0.13 18.94 16.87
N PRO A 421 -1.15 19.27 16.64
CA PRO A 421 -2.20 18.35 16.24
C PRO A 421 -2.09 17.91 14.78
N ASP A 422 -2.60 16.72 14.46
CA ASP A 422 -2.59 16.18 13.10
C ASP A 422 -3.82 15.33 12.80
N TRP A 423 -4.00 14.98 11.53
CA TRP A 423 -5.16 14.29 11.01
C TRP A 423 -4.79 13.12 10.10
N LEU A 424 -5.66 12.12 10.11
CA LEU A 424 -5.49 10.89 9.35
C LEU A 424 -6.84 10.40 8.83
N GLY A 425 -6.92 10.11 7.53
CA GLY A 425 -8.03 9.36 6.93
C GLY A 425 -7.77 7.85 6.90
N SER A 426 -8.73 7.11 6.35
CA SER A 426 -8.62 5.67 6.14
C SER A 426 -9.01 5.32 4.72
N TRP A 427 -8.31 4.37 4.11
CA TRP A 427 -8.73 3.77 2.85
C TRP A 427 -9.69 2.58 3.02
N TRP A 428 -10.25 2.38 4.21
CA TRP A 428 -11.25 1.35 4.49
C TRP A 428 -12.56 1.92 5.07
N HIS A 429 -12.50 2.77 6.09
CA HIS A 429 -13.71 3.25 6.79
C HIS A 429 -13.96 4.75 6.63
N GLY A 430 -15.21 5.19 6.86
CA GLY A 430 -15.65 6.58 6.71
C GLY A 430 -15.38 7.46 7.93
N TYR A 431 -14.18 7.42 8.50
CA TYR A 431 -13.82 8.24 9.67
C TYR A 431 -12.50 8.96 9.44
N LEU A 432 -12.43 10.18 9.97
CA LEU A 432 -11.24 11.00 10.07
C LEU A 432 -10.82 11.07 11.54
N LEU A 433 -9.54 10.84 11.79
CA LEU A 433 -8.99 10.76 13.14
C LEU A 433 -8.04 11.91 13.39
N ARG A 434 -8.09 12.45 14.59
CA ARG A 434 -7.24 13.56 15.02
C ARG A 434 -6.30 13.09 16.13
N SER A 435 -5.00 13.34 15.93
CA SER A 435 -3.94 13.04 16.90
C SER A 435 -3.46 14.31 17.60
N GLU A 436 -3.20 14.19 18.90
CA GLU A 436 -2.53 15.21 19.70
C GLU A 436 -1.06 14.86 19.91
N LYS A 437 -0.22 15.88 20.15
CA LYS A 437 1.13 15.68 20.66
C LYS A 437 1.05 15.10 22.09
N ALA A 438 1.69 13.96 22.32
CA ALA A 438 1.70 13.27 23.62
C ALA A 438 3.08 13.26 24.30
N LEU A 439 4.16 13.36 23.51
CA LEU A 439 5.55 13.30 23.95
C LEU A 439 6.36 14.46 23.37
N ASP A 440 7.51 14.73 23.96
CA ASP A 440 8.51 15.59 23.34
C ASP A 440 9.47 14.75 22.46
N PRO A 441 9.94 15.29 21.32
CA PRO A 441 10.93 14.60 20.50
C PRO A 441 12.23 14.31 21.26
N PRO A 442 12.93 13.19 20.96
CA PRO A 442 14.19 12.86 21.62
C PRO A 442 15.36 13.72 21.12
N GLY A 443 16.21 14.17 22.05
CA GLY A 443 17.39 14.97 21.73
C GLY A 443 17.04 16.27 21.00
N GLN A 444 17.59 16.42 19.79
CA GLN A 444 17.35 17.55 18.89
C GLN A 444 16.40 17.19 17.74
N ALA A 445 15.67 16.07 17.81
CA ALA A 445 14.67 15.74 16.80
C ALA A 445 13.59 16.83 16.72
N LEU A 446 13.11 17.13 15.52
CA LEU A 446 12.10 18.19 15.29
C LEU A 446 10.92 17.66 14.47
N PRO A 447 9.70 18.19 14.66
CA PRO A 447 8.60 17.99 13.72
C PRO A 447 9.02 18.45 12.33
N GLU A 448 8.59 17.73 11.30
CA GLU A 448 8.94 18.09 9.91
C GLU A 448 8.45 19.48 9.55
N THR A 449 7.29 19.89 10.04
CA THR A 449 6.77 21.26 9.91
C THR A 449 7.80 22.30 10.38
N THR A 450 8.42 22.08 11.54
CA THR A 450 9.47 22.96 12.05
C THR A 450 10.73 22.93 11.18
N ILE A 451 11.20 21.74 10.77
CA ILE A 451 12.39 21.58 9.92
C ILE A 451 12.24 22.37 8.61
N PHE A 452 11.08 22.25 7.97
CA PHE A 452 10.80 22.91 6.70
C PHE A 452 10.50 24.40 6.87
N THR A 453 9.96 24.85 8.01
CA THR A 453 9.89 26.30 8.34
C THR A 453 11.29 26.90 8.43
N LEU A 454 12.24 26.23 9.11
CA LEU A 454 13.64 26.68 9.18
C LEU A 454 14.28 26.74 7.79
N LEU A 455 14.07 25.71 6.96
CA LEU A 455 14.55 25.71 5.58
C LEU A 455 13.95 26.86 4.75
N ALA A 456 12.64 27.11 4.89
CA ALA A 456 11.97 28.18 4.18
C ALA A 456 12.55 29.56 4.55
N GLN A 457 12.75 29.81 5.84
CA GLN A 457 13.37 31.04 6.33
C GLN A 457 14.78 31.25 5.77
N GLU A 458 15.61 30.19 5.78
CA GLU A 458 16.98 30.25 5.22
C GLU A 458 16.96 30.50 3.70
N LEU A 459 15.94 30.03 2.99
CA LEU A 459 15.72 30.29 1.57
C LEU A 459 15.07 31.67 1.29
N GLY A 460 14.84 32.49 2.31
CA GLY A 460 14.22 33.81 2.18
C GLY A 460 12.71 33.78 1.93
N LEU A 461 12.04 32.66 2.22
CA LEU A 461 10.60 32.49 2.06
C LEU A 461 9.87 32.79 3.37
N ASN A 462 8.80 33.58 3.31
CA ASN A 462 7.93 33.84 4.46
C ASN A 462 6.86 32.73 4.58
N ILE A 463 7.28 31.55 5.03
CA ILE A 463 6.41 30.38 5.21
C ILE A 463 6.54 29.87 6.64
N ASP A 464 5.41 29.77 7.34
CA ASP A 464 5.31 29.06 8.61
C ASP A 464 4.38 27.84 8.46
N LEU A 465 4.96 26.64 8.50
CA LEU A 465 4.20 25.39 8.39
C LEU A 465 3.53 24.99 9.70
N GLU A 466 3.93 25.55 10.84
CA GLU A 466 3.20 25.40 12.11
C GLU A 466 1.88 26.15 12.04
N GLU A 467 1.89 27.38 11.51
CA GLU A 467 0.68 28.14 11.22
C GLU A 467 -0.21 27.39 10.22
N ALA A 468 0.38 26.86 9.13
CA ALA A 468 -0.36 26.06 8.15
C ALA A 468 -1.01 24.81 8.77
N ARG A 469 -0.31 24.11 9.67
CA ARG A 469 -0.84 22.96 10.42
C ARG A 469 -2.00 23.36 11.33
N ASN A 470 -1.88 24.48 12.04
CA ASN A 470 -2.97 24.99 12.87
C ASN A 470 -4.20 25.39 12.03
N LYS A 471 -3.98 26.00 10.86
CA LYS A 471 -5.05 26.31 9.90
C LYS A 471 -5.72 25.04 9.37
N MET A 472 -4.95 24.01 9.02
CA MET A 472 -5.46 22.69 8.64
C MET A 472 -6.38 22.12 9.73
N ASP A 473 -5.94 22.18 10.99
CA ASP A 473 -6.73 21.69 12.13
C ASP A 473 -8.09 22.39 12.22
N GLN A 474 -8.12 23.71 12.05
CA GLN A 474 -9.37 24.48 12.06
C GLN A 474 -10.28 24.18 10.87
N LEU A 475 -9.72 24.05 9.66
CA LEU A 475 -10.48 23.73 8.45
C LEU A 475 -11.17 22.36 8.57
N LEU A 476 -10.46 21.36 9.09
CA LEU A 476 -10.98 20.01 9.24
C LEU A 476 -12.05 19.92 10.34
N LYS A 477 -11.83 20.57 11.50
CA LYS A 477 -12.85 20.62 12.59
C LYS A 477 -14.16 21.25 12.14
N ASN A 478 -14.06 22.32 11.34
CA ASN A 478 -15.20 23.14 10.95
C ASN A 478 -15.82 22.69 9.62
N SER A 479 -15.31 21.61 9.01
CA SER A 479 -15.84 21.12 7.73
C SER A 479 -17.26 20.58 7.90
N PRO A 480 -18.22 20.96 7.04
CA PRO A 480 -19.59 20.43 7.07
C PRO A 480 -19.67 18.95 6.69
N LEU A 481 -18.57 18.37 6.20
CA LEU A 481 -18.48 16.96 5.80
C LEU A 481 -18.10 16.04 6.96
N VAL A 482 -17.76 16.60 8.13
CA VAL A 482 -17.36 15.81 9.30
C VAL A 482 -18.30 16.06 10.47
N LYS A 483 -18.52 15.03 11.26
CA LYS A 483 -19.23 15.14 12.55
C LYS A 483 -18.39 14.48 13.63
N GLN A 484 -18.02 15.23 14.65
CA GLN A 484 -17.33 14.65 15.80
C GLN A 484 -18.26 13.68 16.53
N VAL A 485 -17.84 12.41 16.64
CA VAL A 485 -18.59 11.36 17.35
C VAL A 485 -17.96 11.04 18.71
N SER A 486 -16.66 11.29 18.86
CA SER A 486 -15.95 11.22 20.13
C SER A 486 -14.68 12.09 20.09
N LYS A 487 -13.97 12.23 21.21
CA LYS A 487 -12.70 12.97 21.25
C LYS A 487 -11.71 12.34 20.27
N GLY A 488 -11.28 13.10 19.27
CA GLY A 488 -10.35 12.64 18.23
C GLY A 488 -10.94 11.76 17.13
N ILE A 489 -12.27 11.53 17.12
CA ILE A 489 -12.94 10.67 16.13
C ILE A 489 -14.06 11.45 15.44
N TYR A 490 -13.98 11.57 14.13
CA TYR A 490 -14.92 12.32 13.29
C TYR A 490 -15.49 11.40 12.21
N ALA A 491 -16.81 11.21 12.19
CA ALA A 491 -17.49 10.49 11.12
C ALA A 491 -17.56 11.37 9.87
N LEU A 492 -17.23 10.80 8.72
CA LEU A 492 -17.28 11.46 7.42
C LEU A 492 -18.64 11.24 6.76
N LYS A 493 -19.19 12.30 6.18
CA LYS A 493 -20.35 12.23 5.28
C LYS A 493 -19.89 11.81 3.87
N GLU A 494 -19.28 10.64 3.79
CA GLU A 494 -18.81 10.05 2.54
C GLU A 494 -19.98 9.38 1.78
N GLN A 495 -19.92 9.32 0.46
CA GLN A 495 -20.95 8.72 -0.37
C GLN A 495 -20.62 7.26 -0.72
N ASP A 496 -21.57 6.33 -0.58
CA ASP A 496 -21.34 4.94 -0.99
C ASP A 496 -21.65 4.76 -2.48
N SER A 497 -20.66 4.33 -3.26
CA SER A 497 -20.77 4.22 -4.73
C SER A 497 -21.56 2.99 -5.19
N TRP A 498 -21.77 2.01 -4.33
CA TRP A 498 -22.37 0.71 -4.65
C TRP A 498 -23.82 0.59 -4.19
N CYS A 499 -24.26 1.42 -3.24
CA CYS A 499 -25.62 1.41 -2.69
C CYS A 499 -26.46 2.64 -3.05
N GLU A 500 -25.85 3.77 -3.38
CA GLU A 500 -26.59 4.98 -3.73
C GLU A 500 -26.95 5.01 -5.22
N ASN A 501 -28.17 5.46 -5.53
CA ASN A 501 -28.80 5.37 -6.84
C ASN A 501 -28.22 6.38 -7.87
N ASN A 502 -26.92 6.65 -7.78
CA ASN A 502 -26.21 7.33 -8.85
C ASN A 502 -26.29 6.43 -10.08
N ARG A 503 -26.90 6.92 -11.16
CA ARG A 503 -26.98 6.23 -12.45
C ARG A 503 -25.60 6.21 -13.12
N VAL A 504 -24.61 5.61 -12.47
CA VAL A 504 -23.30 5.40 -13.07
C VAL A 504 -23.42 4.19 -13.99
N GLU A 505 -23.29 4.43 -15.28
CA GLU A 505 -23.19 3.36 -16.27
C GLU A 505 -21.75 2.83 -16.26
N ILE A 506 -21.62 1.53 -16.01
CA ILE A 506 -20.35 0.83 -15.92
C ILE A 506 -19.84 0.50 -17.31
N LEU A 507 -18.64 0.97 -17.65
CA LEU A 507 -17.99 0.56 -18.89
C LEU A 507 -17.50 -0.88 -18.75
N LEU A 508 -17.99 -1.79 -19.60
CA LEU A 508 -17.49 -3.16 -19.66
C LEU A 508 -16.23 -3.26 -20.54
N PRO A 509 -15.27 -4.15 -20.18
CA PRO A 509 -14.10 -4.40 -21.00
C PRO A 509 -14.48 -5.10 -22.31
N ASP A 510 -13.78 -4.82 -23.40
CA ASP A 510 -13.94 -5.44 -24.73
C ASP A 510 -12.64 -6.01 -25.28
N ASP A 511 -11.54 -5.81 -24.55
CA ASP A 511 -10.24 -6.41 -24.79
C ASP A 511 -9.69 -6.97 -23.48
N PHE A 512 -8.98 -8.09 -23.58
CA PHE A 512 -8.44 -8.84 -22.46
C PHE A 512 -6.95 -9.13 -22.72
N PRO A 513 -6.06 -8.12 -22.64
CA PRO A 513 -4.62 -8.28 -22.87
C PRO A 513 -3.93 -8.98 -21.69
N MET A 514 -4.53 -10.06 -21.21
CA MET A 514 -4.04 -10.87 -20.11
C MET A 514 -3.10 -11.91 -20.67
N THR A 515 -1.83 -11.57 -20.73
CA THR A 515 -0.78 -12.56 -20.98
C THR A 515 -0.33 -13.10 -19.63
N LEU A 516 -0.69 -14.36 -19.33
CA LEU A 516 0.01 -15.05 -18.25
C LEU A 516 1.43 -15.31 -18.77
N ARG A 517 2.42 -14.63 -18.22
CA ARG A 517 3.81 -15.05 -18.43
C ARG A 517 4.00 -16.36 -17.68
N ASP A 518 3.99 -17.46 -18.40
CA ASP A 518 4.51 -18.71 -17.87
C ASP A 518 6.04 -18.61 -17.79
N SER A 519 6.65 -19.26 -16.81
CA SER A 519 8.11 -19.30 -16.73
C SER A 519 8.68 -19.92 -18.00
N HIS A 520 9.83 -19.42 -18.46
CA HIS A 520 10.55 -20.02 -19.58
C HIS A 520 10.80 -21.50 -19.24
N ASN A 521 10.06 -22.40 -19.90
CA ASN A 521 10.16 -23.86 -19.79
C ASN A 521 10.03 -24.48 -18.38
N PHE A 522 9.36 -23.82 -17.42
CA PHE A 522 9.24 -24.32 -16.03
C PHE A 522 10.57 -24.54 -15.29
N GLU A 523 11.66 -23.92 -15.74
CA GLU A 523 12.95 -23.93 -15.03
C GLU A 523 13.01 -22.83 -13.97
N SER A 524 12.60 -21.62 -14.34
CA SER A 524 12.45 -20.49 -13.42
C SER A 524 11.11 -20.52 -12.68
N LEU A 525 11.11 -19.95 -11.48
CA LEU A 525 9.95 -19.79 -10.62
C LEU A 525 9.49 -18.34 -10.63
N ARG A 526 8.18 -18.10 -10.73
CA ARG A 526 7.64 -16.76 -10.48
C ARG A 526 7.93 -16.35 -9.04
N PHE A 527 8.46 -15.15 -8.88
CA PHE A 527 8.83 -14.60 -7.58
C PHE A 527 7.70 -13.78 -6.98
N ILE A 528 7.18 -14.23 -5.83
CA ILE A 528 6.06 -13.58 -5.16
C ILE A 528 6.49 -13.07 -3.80
N SER A 529 6.30 -11.77 -3.57
CA SER A 529 6.52 -11.16 -2.26
C SER A 529 5.20 -10.90 -1.53
N VAL A 530 5.07 -11.32 -0.28
CA VAL A 530 3.85 -11.17 0.53
C VAL A 530 4.08 -10.33 1.80
N HIS A 531 3.05 -9.61 2.27
CA HIS A 531 3.12 -8.90 3.54
C HIS A 531 3.08 -9.86 4.74
N SER A 532 3.45 -9.36 5.92
CA SER A 532 3.51 -10.13 7.17
C SER A 532 2.75 -9.43 8.30
N SER A 533 2.28 -10.23 9.27
CA SER A 533 1.73 -9.70 10.52
C SER A 533 2.73 -8.89 11.38
N GLN A 534 4.05 -9.01 11.15
CA GLN A 534 5.09 -8.46 12.03
C GLN A 534 5.38 -6.97 11.83
N PHE A 535 5.28 -6.45 10.61
CA PHE A 535 5.62 -5.06 10.28
C PHE A 535 4.86 -4.60 9.02
N ILE A 536 4.89 -3.30 8.72
CA ILE A 536 4.26 -2.70 7.53
C ILE A 536 5.35 -2.29 6.54
N ASN A 537 5.27 -2.77 5.30
CA ASN A 537 6.07 -2.29 4.15
C ASN A 537 7.57 -2.12 4.39
N GLY A 538 8.19 -2.88 5.30
CA GLY A 538 9.61 -2.78 5.64
C GLY A 538 9.96 -1.85 6.80
N GLN A 539 8.97 -1.34 7.54
CA GLN A 539 9.15 -0.71 8.85
C GLN A 539 9.53 -1.76 9.91
N THR A 540 10.69 -2.39 9.76
CA THR A 540 11.16 -3.52 10.58
C THR A 540 11.76 -3.10 11.91
N PHE A 541 11.77 -1.82 12.28
CA PHE A 541 12.36 -1.39 13.54
C PHE A 541 11.71 -2.04 14.77
N GLY A 542 12.53 -2.61 15.66
CA GLY A 542 12.07 -3.42 16.78
C GLY A 542 11.50 -4.79 16.36
N VAL A 543 11.78 -5.24 15.15
CA VAL A 543 11.58 -6.62 14.67
C VAL A 543 12.95 -7.19 14.34
N GLU A 544 13.19 -8.43 14.74
CA GLU A 544 14.40 -9.16 14.35
C GLU A 544 14.38 -9.41 12.83
N ASN A 545 15.44 -9.02 12.15
CA ASN A 545 15.64 -9.32 10.73
C ASN A 545 16.57 -10.54 10.66
N PRO A 546 16.13 -11.66 10.07
CA PRO A 546 16.97 -12.84 9.95
C PRO A 546 18.07 -12.59 8.94
N ASP A 547 19.33 -12.93 9.22
CA ASP A 547 20.46 -12.70 8.28
C ASP A 547 20.28 -13.40 6.93
N ILE A 548 19.56 -14.54 6.93
CA ILE A 548 19.23 -15.31 5.73
C ILE A 548 17.70 -15.40 5.65
N PRO A 549 17.08 -14.97 4.54
CA PRO A 549 15.63 -14.99 4.42
C PRO A 549 15.10 -16.39 4.13
N GLU A 550 13.87 -16.62 4.58
CA GLU A 550 13.12 -17.83 4.24
C GLU A 550 12.47 -17.72 2.85
N VAL A 551 12.49 -18.83 2.12
CA VAL A 551 11.94 -18.94 0.77
C VAL A 551 11.02 -20.14 0.73
N PHE A 552 9.74 -19.88 0.50
CA PHE A 552 8.71 -20.91 0.47
C PHE A 552 8.56 -21.46 -0.94
N VAL A 553 8.56 -22.78 -1.07
CA VAL A 553 8.32 -23.53 -2.32
C VAL A 553 7.38 -24.70 -2.05
N SER A 554 6.71 -25.22 -3.08
CA SER A 554 5.95 -26.47 -2.95
C SER A 554 6.87 -27.69 -2.81
N ASP A 555 6.31 -28.78 -2.28
CA ASP A 555 6.99 -30.07 -2.18
C ASP A 555 7.37 -30.64 -3.56
N LYS A 556 6.54 -30.43 -4.58
CA LYS A 556 6.84 -30.79 -5.98
C LYS A 556 8.08 -30.05 -6.51
N GLU A 557 8.18 -28.74 -6.28
CA GLU A 557 9.32 -27.94 -6.73
C GLU A 557 10.61 -28.30 -5.98
N ALA A 558 10.50 -28.57 -4.67
CA ALA A 558 11.60 -29.01 -3.84
C ALA A 558 12.12 -30.39 -4.29
N ALA A 559 11.22 -31.35 -4.52
CA ALA A 559 11.56 -32.67 -5.03
C ALA A 559 12.23 -32.61 -6.42
N LYS A 560 11.70 -31.80 -7.35
CA LYS A 560 12.30 -31.57 -8.68
C LYS A 560 13.74 -31.08 -8.61
N ARG A 561 14.10 -30.36 -7.54
CA ARG A 561 15.43 -29.75 -7.34
C ARG A 561 16.29 -30.48 -6.30
N SER A 562 15.85 -31.61 -5.77
CA SER A 562 16.55 -32.35 -4.70
C SER A 562 16.84 -31.48 -3.46
N ILE A 563 15.87 -30.64 -3.07
CA ILE A 563 15.94 -29.72 -1.93
C ILE A 563 15.04 -30.25 -0.81
N ASN A 564 15.57 -30.23 0.41
CA ASN A 564 14.83 -30.55 1.63
C ASN A 564 14.44 -29.27 2.40
N ASP A 565 13.48 -29.41 3.31
CA ASP A 565 13.13 -28.33 4.22
C ASP A 565 14.33 -27.95 5.10
N GLY A 566 14.64 -26.66 5.19
CA GLY A 566 15.79 -26.13 5.92
C GLY A 566 17.11 -26.11 5.16
N ASP A 567 17.19 -26.67 3.95
CA ASP A 567 18.38 -26.57 3.12
C ASP A 567 18.70 -25.11 2.78
N LEU A 568 20.00 -24.79 2.75
CA LEU A 568 20.48 -23.54 2.15
C LEU A 568 20.34 -23.61 0.63
N ILE A 569 19.83 -22.52 0.05
CA ILE A 569 19.59 -22.40 -1.38
C ILE A 569 20.14 -21.07 -1.89
N ILE A 570 20.33 -21.00 -3.21
CA ILE A 570 20.60 -19.78 -3.95
C ILE A 570 19.39 -19.49 -4.85
N LEU A 571 18.87 -18.26 -4.75
CA LEU A 571 17.98 -17.67 -5.73
C LEU A 571 18.79 -16.81 -6.68
N SER A 572 18.67 -17.04 -7.98
CA SER A 572 19.37 -16.27 -9.00
C SER A 572 18.36 -15.62 -9.93
N GLY A 573 18.56 -14.34 -10.23
CA GLY A 573 17.73 -13.63 -11.20
C GLY A 573 18.44 -12.36 -11.62
N ARG A 574 18.50 -12.11 -12.95
CA ARG A 574 18.98 -10.84 -13.51
C ARG A 574 20.43 -10.49 -13.10
N GLY A 575 21.28 -11.50 -12.97
CA GLY A 575 22.67 -11.36 -12.53
C GLY A 575 22.85 -11.10 -11.03
N ILE A 576 21.78 -11.19 -10.24
CA ILE A 576 21.81 -11.07 -8.78
C ILE A 576 21.58 -12.46 -8.18
N THR A 577 22.35 -12.78 -7.13
CA THR A 577 22.21 -14.02 -6.37
C THR A 577 21.93 -13.72 -4.92
N LEU A 578 20.94 -14.37 -4.34
CA LEU A 578 20.56 -14.25 -2.94
C LEU A 578 20.60 -15.63 -2.28
N LYS A 579 21.21 -15.72 -1.10
CA LYS A 579 21.11 -16.93 -0.26
C LYS A 579 19.77 -16.94 0.46
N GLY A 580 19.17 -18.10 0.58
CA GLY A 580 17.92 -18.30 1.33
C GLY A 580 17.92 -19.62 2.08
N ILE A 581 16.99 -19.77 3.02
CA ILE A 581 16.64 -21.04 3.65
C ILE A 581 15.35 -21.54 3.02
N CYS A 582 15.37 -22.75 2.46
CA CYS A 582 14.18 -23.35 1.88
C CYS A 582 13.16 -23.72 2.98
N ARG A 583 11.90 -23.37 2.74
CA ARG A 583 10.74 -23.82 3.51
C ARG A 583 9.75 -24.50 2.58
N ILE A 584 9.40 -25.74 2.88
CA ILE A 584 8.45 -26.51 2.07
C ILE A 584 7.02 -26.23 2.55
N ASP A 585 6.22 -25.59 1.70
CA ASP A 585 4.80 -25.34 1.90
C ASP A 585 3.98 -26.29 0.99
N LYS A 586 3.50 -27.39 1.57
CA LYS A 586 2.71 -28.41 0.86
C LYS A 586 1.37 -27.92 0.32
N THR A 587 0.96 -26.71 0.68
CA THR A 587 -0.30 -26.12 0.22
C THR A 587 -0.12 -25.28 -1.04
N MET A 588 1.13 -24.96 -1.41
CA MET A 588 1.47 -24.32 -2.67
C MET A 588 1.39 -25.31 -3.84
N ASP A 589 1.28 -24.78 -5.05
CA ASP A 589 1.51 -25.53 -6.28
C ASP A 589 2.90 -25.26 -6.86
N SER A 590 3.18 -25.89 -7.99
CA SER A 590 4.40 -25.70 -8.77
C SER A 590 4.48 -24.35 -9.48
N GLY A 591 5.70 -23.95 -9.87
CA GLY A 591 5.98 -22.80 -10.74
C GLY A 591 6.19 -21.43 -10.07
N TYR A 592 6.21 -21.35 -8.75
CA TYR A 592 6.47 -20.10 -8.01
C TYR A 592 7.13 -20.33 -6.66
N CYS A 593 7.78 -19.30 -6.15
CA CYS A 593 8.28 -19.23 -4.78
C CYS A 593 7.78 -17.97 -4.08
N ILE A 594 7.72 -18.00 -2.75
CA ILE A 594 7.24 -16.88 -1.94
C ILE A 594 8.32 -16.43 -0.96
N MET A 595 8.47 -15.12 -0.81
CA MET A 595 9.24 -14.49 0.26
C MET A 595 8.41 -13.43 0.99
N VAL A 596 8.70 -13.20 2.26
CA VAL A 596 8.08 -12.10 3.03
C VAL A 596 8.69 -10.77 2.59
N GLN A 597 7.86 -9.87 2.06
CA GLN A 597 8.26 -8.52 1.66
C GLN A 597 8.70 -7.70 2.86
N GLY A 598 9.62 -6.76 2.62
CA GLY A 598 10.03 -5.75 3.59
C GLY A 598 11.24 -6.16 4.41
N HIS A 599 11.86 -7.30 4.13
CA HIS A 599 13.27 -7.52 4.46
C HIS A 599 14.17 -6.89 3.38
N PRO A 600 15.41 -6.50 3.70
CA PRO A 600 16.29 -5.74 2.81
C PRO A 600 16.52 -6.35 1.41
N TRP A 601 16.57 -7.68 1.31
CA TRP A 601 17.02 -8.37 0.10
C TRP A 601 15.93 -8.68 -0.93
N VAL A 602 14.66 -8.67 -0.50
CA VAL A 602 13.55 -9.24 -1.29
C VAL A 602 13.38 -8.53 -2.62
N ASN A 603 13.56 -7.22 -2.63
CA ASN A 603 13.39 -6.39 -3.83
C ASN A 603 14.65 -6.28 -4.70
N GLU A 604 15.75 -6.95 -4.34
CA GLU A 604 16.91 -7.05 -5.23
C GLU A 604 16.57 -7.93 -6.45
N LEU A 605 15.73 -8.95 -6.25
CA LEU A 605 15.29 -9.88 -7.30
C LEU A 605 14.14 -9.34 -8.16
N THR A 606 13.59 -8.15 -7.85
CA THR A 606 12.40 -7.61 -8.54
C THR A 606 12.76 -6.62 -9.65
N GLU A 607 11.91 -6.54 -10.69
CA GLU A 607 12.15 -5.66 -11.84
C GLU A 607 11.54 -4.26 -11.67
N PRO A 608 12.30 -3.17 -11.95
CA PRO A 608 11.70 -1.86 -12.12
C PRO A 608 10.82 -1.87 -13.37
N LYS A 609 9.51 -1.77 -13.14
CA LYS A 609 8.45 -1.84 -14.15
C LYS A 609 7.28 -0.97 -13.74
N VAL A 610 6.46 -0.63 -14.72
CA VAL A 610 5.27 0.18 -14.53
C VAL A 610 4.07 -0.53 -15.15
N SER A 611 3.02 -0.73 -14.36
CA SER A 611 1.71 -1.18 -14.84
C SER A 611 0.74 0.01 -14.97
N PRO A 612 -0.42 -0.15 -15.64
CA PRO A 612 -1.40 0.92 -15.78
C PRO A 612 -1.74 1.59 -14.44
N GLY A 613 -1.97 2.90 -14.48
CA GLY A 613 -2.15 3.70 -13.25
C GLY A 613 -0.86 4.06 -12.53
N TYR A 614 0.31 3.78 -13.11
CA TYR A 614 1.62 3.91 -12.44
C TYR A 614 1.73 2.95 -11.24
N GLY A 615 1.27 1.72 -11.41
CA GLY A 615 1.48 0.62 -10.46
C GLY A 615 2.84 -0.03 -10.62
N VAL A 616 3.26 -0.79 -9.60
CA VAL A 616 4.49 -1.58 -9.65
C VAL A 616 4.16 -3.07 -9.62
N PRO A 617 4.37 -3.79 -10.73
CA PRO A 617 4.01 -5.19 -10.83
C PRO A 617 5.11 -6.08 -10.22
N PHE A 618 5.25 -6.06 -8.89
CA PHE A 618 6.28 -6.81 -8.15
C PHE A 618 6.31 -8.32 -8.47
N HIS A 619 5.17 -8.90 -8.84
CA HIS A 619 5.04 -10.33 -9.08
C HIS A 619 5.34 -10.74 -10.53
N GLU A 620 5.86 -9.83 -11.36
CA GLU A 620 6.32 -10.09 -12.75
C GLU A 620 7.83 -10.37 -12.85
N SER A 621 8.42 -10.82 -11.76
CA SER A 621 9.83 -11.22 -11.68
C SER A 621 9.94 -12.74 -11.60
N PHE A 622 11.00 -13.30 -12.15
CA PHE A 622 11.27 -14.74 -12.18
C PHE A 622 12.68 -15.02 -11.67
N VAL A 623 12.84 -16.13 -10.96
CA VAL A 623 14.10 -16.53 -10.32
C VAL A 623 14.37 -18.00 -10.54
N ASP A 624 15.63 -18.35 -10.70
CA ASP A 624 16.12 -19.72 -10.65
C ASP A 624 16.45 -20.06 -9.20
N LEU A 625 16.21 -21.32 -8.83
CA LEU A 625 16.41 -21.79 -7.46
C LEU A 625 17.26 -23.05 -7.50
N ASN A 626 18.38 -23.03 -6.79
CA ASN A 626 19.34 -24.13 -6.72
C ASN A 626 19.75 -24.40 -5.28
N LYS A 627 20.04 -25.66 -4.94
CA LYS A 627 20.64 -26.02 -3.66
C LYS A 627 22.07 -25.47 -3.58
N LEU A 628 22.45 -24.94 -2.42
CA LEU A 628 23.81 -24.43 -2.17
C LEU A 628 24.78 -25.59 -1.90
#